data_AF-A0A7V1XY70-F1
#
_entry.id   AF-A0A7V1XY70-F1
#
_cell.length_a   1.000
_cell.length_b   1.000
_cell.length_c   1.000
_cell.angle_alpha   90.00
_cell.angle_beta   90.00
_cell.angle_gamma   90.00
#
_symmetry.space_group_name_H-M   'P 1'
#
loop_
_entity.id
_entity.type
_entity.pdbx_description
1 polymer ?
#
loop_
_entity_poly.entity_id
_entity_poly.type
_entity_poly.pdbx_seq_one_letter_code
_entity_poly.pdbx_strand_id
1 'polypeptide(L)'
;PVKLDFIQNEAIEGSQLASRGNDTVTVVFPQPLTAGQTLQLKFTYAGAVMSDAGGGLLYVGARGTWFPNRGPAMSNFDLEFRYPPEWKLLATGKKISESTRDGMQEIRFVSERPVPLAGFNLGRYVETPVQTAATRLEVYSARAMEADFTRSQIPPPRSPAIARPEQRRPTPPLSAPLPPLQANPDPSANAHKVGRNAAEMIEFLTPRIGPFPFSSLSLTQLPGPNSQGWPGLVFLSSYVFLDKSERERSRFSTNEMNDWVFDHVMTEHEVAHQWWGNHVFWDSYRDQWIMEALANYSALLKLEQDDPELFYRILEQYRDDLLDAPEGANTRPFREAGPVRLGGRLNSSRFTGAYDPVIYGRGTWLIHMLRELLKDTAASARQRPRPGAAAPPPRDPDALFYSVLRGIQTRYAGKKVSTRDLLTAFERALPPTAAFENRKSLDWFYDGWINGNAIPALKLENVRITPSGARTVASGVIVQADAPDLLVTSVPIYAAGSGKEPPVLIGRVFADGERTEFRLAAPAGTKRILLDPFRAVLRQP
;
A
#
# COMPACT_ATOMS: atom_id res chain seq x y z
N PRO A 1 -4.90 -39.59 -20.22
CA PRO A 1 -3.87 -38.54 -20.03
C PRO A 1 -2.58 -38.92 -20.76
N VAL A 2 -2.12 -38.08 -21.68
CA VAL A 2 -0.79 -38.25 -22.29
C VAL A 2 0.25 -37.79 -21.28
N LYS A 3 1.25 -38.64 -20.98
CA LYS A 3 2.37 -38.24 -20.13
C LYS A 3 3.25 -37.29 -20.93
N LEU A 4 3.50 -36.10 -20.39
CA LEU A 4 4.40 -35.13 -20.99
C LEU A 4 5.77 -35.23 -20.31
N ASP A 5 6.82 -34.99 -21.09
CA ASP A 5 8.16 -34.79 -20.53
C ASP A 5 8.18 -33.46 -19.78
N PHE A 6 8.86 -33.44 -18.65
CA PHE A 6 9.04 -32.24 -17.85
C PHE A 6 10.45 -32.17 -17.26
N ILE A 7 10.87 -30.95 -16.98
CA ILE A 7 12.11 -30.65 -16.27
C ILE A 7 11.72 -29.84 -15.04
N GLN A 8 12.20 -30.27 -13.89
CA GLN A 8 12.11 -29.55 -12.62
C GLN A 8 13.55 -29.36 -12.12
N ASN A 9 13.87 -28.18 -11.60
CA ASN A 9 15.18 -28.00 -10.97
C ASN A 9 15.26 -28.85 -9.69
N GLU A 10 16.47 -29.22 -9.27
CA GLU A 10 16.63 -29.79 -7.92
C GLU A 10 16.07 -28.80 -6.89
N ALA A 11 15.37 -29.34 -5.88
CA ALA A 11 14.75 -28.53 -4.84
C ALA A 11 15.80 -27.58 -4.26
N ILE A 12 15.60 -26.29 -4.52
CA ILE A 12 16.53 -25.28 -4.09
C ILE A 12 16.24 -25.01 -2.61
N GLU A 13 17.14 -25.42 -1.71
CA GLU A 13 16.93 -25.27 -0.27
C GLU A 13 17.65 -24.04 0.32
N GLY A 14 17.12 -23.54 1.43
CA GLY A 14 17.79 -22.54 2.27
C GLY A 14 18.18 -21.25 1.55
N SER A 15 19.46 -20.86 1.65
CA SER A 15 20.00 -19.64 1.04
C SER A 15 19.99 -19.68 -0.49
N GLN A 16 19.94 -20.87 -1.10
CA GLN A 16 19.93 -20.99 -2.55
C GLN A 16 18.58 -20.53 -3.13
N LEU A 17 17.43 -20.82 -2.48
CA LEU A 17 16.09 -20.42 -2.96
C LEU A 17 15.98 -18.89 -2.98
N ALA A 18 16.47 -18.25 -1.92
CA ALA A 18 16.53 -16.80 -1.81
C ALA A 18 17.47 -16.14 -2.85
N SER A 19 18.46 -16.88 -3.38
CA SER A 19 19.44 -16.37 -4.35
C SER A 19 19.12 -16.70 -5.82
N ARG A 20 18.41 -17.81 -6.07
CA ARG A 20 18.13 -18.34 -7.42
C ARG A 20 16.67 -18.14 -7.86
N GLY A 21 15.77 -17.79 -6.93
CA GLY A 21 14.34 -17.58 -7.21
C GLY A 21 13.51 -18.85 -7.02
N ASN A 22 12.30 -18.84 -7.57
CA ASN A 22 11.33 -19.94 -7.43
C ASN A 22 11.76 -21.19 -8.22
N ASP A 23 11.38 -22.37 -7.73
CA ASP A 23 11.47 -23.60 -8.52
C ASP A 23 10.62 -23.48 -9.80
N THR A 24 11.10 -24.03 -10.91
CA THR A 24 10.44 -23.95 -12.21
C THR A 24 10.12 -25.33 -12.74
N VAL A 25 8.89 -25.51 -13.21
CA VAL A 25 8.48 -26.71 -13.94
C VAL A 25 8.32 -26.32 -15.41
N THR A 26 9.15 -26.92 -16.26
CA THR A 26 9.05 -26.78 -17.72
C THR A 26 8.38 -28.02 -18.29
N VAL A 27 7.30 -27.82 -19.06
CA VAL A 27 6.56 -28.91 -19.72
C VAL A 27 6.87 -28.89 -21.21
N VAL A 28 7.29 -30.02 -21.78
CA VAL A 28 7.63 -30.15 -23.20
C VAL A 28 6.44 -30.75 -23.95
N PHE A 29 5.90 -30.01 -24.92
CA PHE A 29 4.82 -30.50 -25.78
C PHE A 29 5.40 -31.28 -26.96
N PRO A 30 4.78 -32.41 -27.35
CA PRO A 30 5.28 -33.24 -28.44
C PRO A 30 5.20 -32.56 -29.82
N GLN A 31 4.39 -31.51 -29.95
CA GLN A 31 4.26 -30.69 -31.15
C GLN A 31 4.05 -29.22 -30.77
N PRO A 32 4.42 -28.27 -31.65
CA PRO A 32 4.13 -26.85 -31.45
C PRO A 32 2.63 -26.60 -31.21
N LEU A 33 2.32 -25.77 -30.22
CA LEU A 33 0.94 -25.38 -29.92
C LEU A 33 0.43 -24.35 -30.93
N THR A 34 -0.86 -24.41 -31.24
CA THR A 34 -1.52 -23.42 -32.10
C THR A 34 -2.24 -22.36 -31.26
N ALA A 35 -2.24 -21.11 -31.73
CA ALA A 35 -2.96 -20.03 -31.05
C ALA A 35 -4.45 -20.36 -30.88
N GLY A 36 -5.00 -20.15 -29.68
CA GLY A 36 -6.39 -20.48 -29.35
C GLY A 36 -6.63 -21.95 -28.97
N GLN A 37 -5.62 -22.81 -28.99
CA GLN A 37 -5.74 -24.19 -28.54
C GLN A 37 -5.97 -24.27 -27.03
N THR A 38 -7.00 -25.00 -26.61
CA THR A 38 -7.27 -25.30 -25.19
C THR A 38 -6.62 -26.62 -24.81
N LEU A 39 -5.86 -26.61 -23.71
CA LEU A 39 -5.20 -27.79 -23.16
C LEU A 39 -5.53 -27.93 -21.68
N GLN A 40 -5.62 -29.17 -21.21
CA GLN A 40 -5.73 -29.48 -19.79
C GLN A 40 -4.42 -30.11 -19.31
N LEU A 41 -3.75 -29.42 -18.39
CA LEU A 41 -2.55 -29.93 -17.72
C LEU A 41 -2.94 -30.41 -16.32
N LYS A 42 -2.55 -31.65 -15.99
CA LYS A 42 -2.75 -32.23 -14.66
C LYS A 42 -1.39 -32.45 -14.02
N PHE A 43 -1.18 -31.80 -12.88
CA PHE A 43 0.01 -31.98 -12.05
C PHE A 43 -0.35 -32.83 -10.83
N THR A 44 0.57 -33.69 -10.39
CA THR A 44 0.43 -34.47 -9.16
C THR A 44 1.78 -34.45 -8.46
N TYR A 45 1.80 -33.91 -7.25
CA TYR A 45 3.01 -33.67 -6.47
C TYR A 45 2.68 -33.76 -4.98
N ALA A 46 3.71 -33.95 -4.16
CA ALA A 46 3.61 -33.99 -2.70
C ALA A 46 4.83 -33.29 -2.10
N GLY A 47 4.66 -32.72 -0.90
CA GLY A 47 5.74 -32.02 -0.21
C GLY A 47 5.22 -31.25 1.00
N ALA A 48 6.15 -30.71 1.79
CA ALA A 48 5.82 -29.83 2.89
C ALA A 48 5.52 -28.42 2.34
N VAL A 49 4.32 -27.92 2.62
CA VAL A 49 3.88 -26.57 2.21
C VAL A 49 3.58 -25.67 3.41
N MET A 50 3.25 -26.27 4.55
CA MET A 50 2.89 -25.58 5.78
C MET A 50 4.04 -25.65 6.77
N SER A 51 4.22 -24.57 7.52
CA SER A 51 5.12 -24.48 8.65
C SER A 51 4.30 -24.37 9.94
N ASP A 52 4.70 -25.10 10.97
CA ASP A 52 4.14 -24.95 12.32
C ASP A 52 4.82 -23.77 13.02
N ALA A 53 4.05 -22.71 13.28
CA ALA A 53 4.54 -21.54 14.00
C ALA A 53 4.39 -21.67 15.51
N GLY A 54 3.75 -22.72 16.02
CA GLY A 54 3.31 -22.81 17.40
C GLY A 54 2.01 -22.04 17.64
N GLY A 55 1.51 -22.08 18.88
CA GLY A 55 0.27 -21.37 19.25
C GLY A 55 -1.01 -21.90 18.61
N GLY A 56 -0.94 -23.00 17.84
CA GLY A 56 -2.06 -23.51 17.05
C GLY A 56 -2.19 -22.88 15.66
N LEU A 57 -1.11 -22.30 15.12
CA LEU A 57 -1.06 -21.69 13.80
C LEU A 57 -0.21 -22.53 12.82
N LEU A 58 -0.85 -23.01 11.76
CA LEU A 58 -0.16 -23.57 10.59
C LEU A 58 -0.27 -22.57 9.44
N TYR A 59 0.86 -22.07 8.98
CA TYR A 59 0.88 -21.10 7.89
C TYR A 59 1.56 -21.65 6.65
N VAL A 60 1.07 -21.24 5.49
CA VAL A 60 1.72 -21.53 4.21
C VAL A 60 2.85 -20.53 4.01
N GLY A 61 4.10 -21.00 3.97
CA GLY A 61 5.28 -20.14 3.72
C GLY A 61 5.51 -19.87 2.23
N ALA A 62 5.25 -20.88 1.38
CA ALA A 62 5.39 -20.83 -0.08
C ALA A 62 4.15 -20.23 -0.77
N ARG A 63 3.71 -19.05 -0.31
CA ARG A 63 2.50 -18.40 -0.80
C ARG A 63 2.69 -18.01 -2.27
N GLY A 64 1.82 -18.50 -3.15
CA GLY A 64 1.92 -18.30 -4.59
C GLY A 64 2.85 -19.27 -5.34
N THR A 65 3.53 -20.18 -4.65
CA THR A 65 4.38 -21.24 -5.28
C THR A 65 4.03 -22.65 -4.81
N TRP A 66 3.03 -22.79 -3.94
CA TRP A 66 2.56 -24.10 -3.47
C TRP A 66 1.88 -24.97 -4.52
N PHE A 67 1.52 -24.39 -5.67
CA PHE A 67 1.02 -25.09 -6.84
C PHE A 67 1.65 -24.55 -8.13
N PRO A 68 1.83 -25.39 -9.16
CA PRO A 68 2.32 -24.94 -10.46
C PRO A 68 1.41 -23.88 -11.05
N ASN A 69 1.95 -22.68 -11.28
CA ASN A 69 1.22 -21.56 -11.85
C ASN A 69 2.14 -20.67 -12.70
N ARG A 70 1.54 -19.80 -13.52
CA ARG A 70 2.24 -18.87 -14.43
C ARG A 70 2.39 -17.47 -13.85
N GLY A 71 2.48 -17.35 -12.53
CA GLY A 71 2.39 -16.09 -11.80
C GLY A 71 0.95 -15.61 -11.61
N PRO A 72 0.76 -14.35 -11.19
CA PRO A 72 -0.53 -13.81 -10.75
C PRO A 72 -1.46 -13.47 -11.92
N ALA A 73 -1.86 -14.50 -12.67
CA ALA A 73 -2.80 -14.36 -13.77
C ALA A 73 -4.23 -14.54 -13.28
N MET A 74 -5.10 -13.59 -13.60
CA MET A 74 -6.54 -13.66 -13.31
C MET A 74 -7.13 -14.99 -13.82
N SER A 75 -7.50 -15.87 -12.89
CA SER A 75 -7.94 -17.24 -13.15
C SER A 75 -9.10 -17.62 -12.23
N ASN A 76 -9.97 -18.52 -12.68
CA ASN A 76 -10.97 -19.13 -11.81
C ASN A 76 -10.32 -20.28 -11.03
N PHE A 77 -10.64 -20.39 -9.75
CA PHE A 77 -10.14 -21.44 -8.87
C PHE A 77 -11.29 -22.26 -8.29
N ASP A 78 -11.06 -23.56 -8.21
CA ASP A 78 -11.90 -24.55 -7.58
C ASP A 78 -10.98 -25.41 -6.70
N LEU A 79 -11.08 -25.20 -5.39
CA LEU A 79 -10.16 -25.72 -4.39
C LEU A 79 -10.91 -26.71 -3.52
N GLU A 80 -10.41 -27.94 -3.45
CA GLU A 80 -10.91 -28.97 -2.54
C GLU A 80 -9.78 -29.36 -1.58
N PHE A 81 -10.08 -29.37 -0.29
CA PHE A 81 -9.13 -29.72 0.75
C PHE A 81 -9.67 -30.85 1.61
N ARG A 82 -8.77 -31.76 2.00
CA ARG A 82 -9.02 -32.78 3.01
C ARG A 82 -8.04 -32.62 4.15
N TYR A 83 -8.53 -32.44 5.38
CA TYR A 83 -7.70 -32.11 6.54
C TYR A 83 -8.27 -32.69 7.85
N PRO A 84 -7.46 -32.84 8.91
CA PRO A 84 -7.92 -33.37 10.18
C PRO A 84 -8.91 -32.42 10.90
N PRO A 85 -9.92 -32.94 11.62
CA PRO A 85 -11.02 -32.15 12.17
C PRO A 85 -10.63 -31.20 13.31
N GLU A 86 -9.46 -31.33 13.91
CA GLU A 86 -8.97 -30.44 14.96
C GLU A 86 -8.47 -29.07 14.42
N TRP A 87 -8.37 -28.92 13.10
CA TRP A 87 -7.97 -27.69 12.45
C TRP A 87 -9.17 -27.03 11.79
N LYS A 88 -9.12 -25.71 11.67
CA LYS A 88 -10.03 -24.95 10.80
C LYS A 88 -9.28 -24.45 9.58
N LEU A 89 -9.82 -24.74 8.40
CA LEU A 89 -9.27 -24.31 7.11
C LEU A 89 -10.03 -23.10 6.57
N LEU A 90 -9.28 -22.09 6.13
CA LEU A 90 -9.79 -20.92 5.42
C LEU A 90 -9.07 -20.82 4.08
N ALA A 91 -9.80 -20.54 3.01
CA ALA A 91 -9.22 -20.38 1.68
C ALA A 91 -9.90 -19.25 0.91
N THR A 92 -9.20 -18.73 -0.09
CA THR A 92 -9.76 -17.77 -1.05
C THR A 92 -10.96 -18.38 -1.78
N GLY A 93 -12.01 -17.56 -1.97
CA GLY A 93 -13.23 -17.96 -2.67
C GLY A 93 -14.40 -18.23 -1.72
N LYS A 94 -15.57 -18.51 -2.32
CA LYS A 94 -16.80 -18.80 -1.58
C LYS A 94 -16.81 -20.27 -1.18
N LYS A 95 -17.06 -20.55 0.11
CA LYS A 95 -17.30 -21.92 0.60
C LYS A 95 -18.59 -22.48 -0.02
N ILE A 96 -18.48 -23.60 -0.73
CA ILE A 96 -19.61 -24.25 -1.43
C ILE A 96 -20.10 -25.48 -0.67
N SER A 97 -19.19 -26.25 -0.08
CA SER A 97 -19.53 -27.45 0.68
C SER A 97 -18.52 -27.72 1.77
N GLU A 98 -18.98 -28.37 2.84
CA GLU A 98 -18.18 -28.86 3.96
C GLU A 98 -18.83 -30.14 4.46
N SER A 99 -18.06 -31.22 4.61
CA SER A 99 -18.54 -32.52 5.06
C SER A 99 -17.43 -33.31 5.74
N THR A 100 -17.78 -34.25 6.61
CA THR A 100 -16.82 -35.19 7.21
C THR A 100 -16.86 -36.52 6.48
N ARG A 101 -15.72 -37.03 6.00
CA ARG A 101 -15.58 -38.37 5.39
C ARG A 101 -14.33 -39.06 5.91
N ASP A 102 -14.47 -40.33 6.28
CA ASP A 102 -13.37 -41.18 6.79
C ASP A 102 -12.55 -40.51 7.91
N GLY A 103 -13.25 -39.85 8.85
CA GLY A 103 -12.60 -39.15 9.97
C GLY A 103 -11.87 -37.85 9.61
N MET A 104 -11.94 -37.40 8.35
CA MET A 104 -11.35 -36.16 7.86
C MET A 104 -12.43 -35.16 7.46
N GLN A 105 -12.12 -33.87 7.56
CA GLN A 105 -12.94 -32.81 6.97
C GLN A 105 -12.63 -32.70 5.48
N GLU A 106 -13.66 -32.53 4.66
CA GLU A 106 -13.60 -32.20 3.24
C GLU A 106 -14.34 -30.88 3.02
N ILE A 107 -13.64 -29.89 2.47
CA ILE A 107 -14.20 -28.56 2.22
C ILE A 107 -13.86 -28.12 0.80
N ARG A 108 -14.80 -27.41 0.16
CA ARG A 108 -14.63 -26.89 -1.20
C ARG A 108 -14.90 -25.39 -1.28
N PHE A 109 -13.98 -24.67 -1.92
CA PHE A 109 -14.05 -23.25 -2.17
C PHE A 109 -13.99 -22.97 -3.66
N VAL A 110 -14.84 -22.07 -4.16
CA VAL A 110 -14.86 -21.67 -5.56
C VAL A 110 -14.74 -20.15 -5.67
N SER A 111 -13.84 -19.66 -6.53
CA SER A 111 -13.71 -18.24 -6.79
C SER A 111 -14.98 -17.68 -7.43
N GLU A 112 -15.49 -16.55 -6.93
CA GLU A 112 -16.70 -15.92 -7.47
C GLU A 112 -16.48 -15.22 -8.83
N ARG A 113 -15.21 -15.03 -9.20
CA ARG A 113 -14.72 -14.39 -10.42
C ARG A 113 -13.26 -14.75 -10.64
N PRO A 114 -12.68 -14.46 -11.82
CA PRO A 114 -11.24 -14.57 -11.99
C PRO A 114 -10.50 -13.73 -10.94
N VAL A 115 -9.53 -14.32 -10.27
CA VAL A 115 -8.70 -13.69 -9.24
C VAL A 115 -7.22 -14.02 -9.50
N PRO A 116 -6.26 -13.21 -9.03
CA PRO A 116 -4.86 -13.38 -9.43
C PRO A 116 -4.16 -14.52 -8.67
N LEU A 117 -4.63 -14.84 -7.46
CA LEU A 117 -3.98 -15.75 -6.53
C LEU A 117 -5.03 -16.53 -5.74
N ALA A 118 -4.64 -17.74 -5.32
CA ALA A 118 -5.45 -18.62 -4.50
C ALA A 118 -4.59 -19.30 -3.43
N GLY A 119 -5.13 -19.38 -2.21
CA GLY A 119 -4.42 -19.97 -1.07
C GLY A 119 -5.27 -20.03 0.17
N PHE A 120 -4.63 -20.48 1.24
CA PHE A 120 -5.33 -20.96 2.41
C PHE A 120 -4.45 -20.88 3.67
N ASN A 121 -5.10 -20.97 4.84
CA ASN A 121 -4.47 -21.09 6.15
C ASN A 121 -5.19 -22.17 6.97
N LEU A 122 -4.46 -22.81 7.89
CA LEU A 122 -5.03 -23.70 8.90
C LEU A 122 -4.68 -23.20 10.30
N GLY A 123 -5.64 -23.27 11.20
CA GLY A 123 -5.36 -22.95 12.59
C GLY A 123 -6.42 -23.47 13.54
N ARG A 124 -6.05 -23.51 14.82
CA ARG A 124 -7.00 -23.71 15.92
C ARG A 124 -7.59 -22.36 16.28
N TYR A 125 -8.43 -21.86 15.38
CA TYR A 125 -8.95 -20.51 15.46
C TYR A 125 -10.11 -20.39 16.45
N VAL A 126 -10.11 -19.29 17.18
CA VAL A 126 -11.31 -18.70 17.74
C VAL A 126 -11.94 -17.86 16.63
N GLU A 127 -13.23 -18.07 16.41
CA GLU A 127 -14.00 -17.34 15.41
C GLU A 127 -14.68 -16.15 16.08
N THR A 128 -14.49 -14.97 15.50
CA THR A 128 -15.13 -13.75 15.95
C THR A 128 -15.93 -13.17 14.81
N PRO A 129 -17.27 -13.39 14.77
CA PRO A 129 -18.12 -12.78 13.76
C PRO A 129 -18.20 -11.28 14.00
N VAL A 130 -18.22 -10.51 12.91
CA VAL A 130 -18.35 -9.06 12.92
C VAL A 130 -19.53 -8.68 12.05
N GLN A 131 -20.47 -7.95 12.63
CA GLN A 131 -21.61 -7.44 11.87
C GLN A 131 -21.15 -6.24 11.04
N THR A 132 -21.39 -6.26 9.74
CA THR A 132 -21.37 -5.07 8.89
C THR A 132 -22.73 -4.91 8.22
N ALA A 133 -23.05 -3.71 7.73
CA ALA A 133 -24.37 -3.46 7.13
C ALA A 133 -24.66 -4.30 5.87
N ALA A 134 -23.63 -4.76 5.14
CA ALA A 134 -23.82 -5.41 3.84
C ALA A 134 -22.89 -6.61 3.53
N THR A 135 -21.80 -6.80 4.30
CA THR A 135 -20.78 -7.82 4.02
C THR A 135 -20.63 -8.78 5.20
N ARG A 136 -20.61 -10.09 4.94
CA ARG A 136 -20.27 -11.07 5.98
C ARG A 136 -18.77 -10.98 6.27
N LEU A 137 -18.42 -10.58 7.49
CA LEU A 137 -17.03 -10.41 7.95
C LEU A 137 -16.77 -11.31 9.16
N GLU A 138 -15.68 -12.08 9.10
CA GLU A 138 -15.30 -13.03 10.15
C GLU A 138 -13.80 -12.93 10.42
N VAL A 139 -13.43 -12.94 11.70
CA VAL A 139 -12.04 -12.89 12.14
C VAL A 139 -11.65 -14.21 12.79
N TYR A 140 -10.46 -14.70 12.45
CA TYR A 140 -9.93 -16.00 12.86
C TYR A 140 -8.53 -15.84 13.44
N SER A 141 -8.42 -16.01 14.75
CA SER A 141 -7.18 -15.83 15.50
C SER A 141 -6.94 -16.97 16.47
N ALA A 142 -5.68 -17.30 16.75
CA ALA A 142 -5.34 -18.29 17.76
C ALA A 142 -5.45 -17.71 19.18
N ARG A 143 -5.52 -18.60 20.18
CA ARG A 143 -5.49 -18.22 21.60
C ARG A 143 -4.08 -17.92 22.14
N ALA A 144 -3.05 -18.16 21.33
CA ALA A 144 -1.67 -18.05 21.73
C ALA A 144 -0.82 -17.53 20.56
N MET A 145 0.22 -16.79 20.92
CA MET A 145 1.27 -16.34 20.00
C MET A 145 2.11 -17.49 19.43
N GLU A 146 2.75 -17.23 18.28
CA GLU A 146 3.78 -18.10 17.73
C GLU A 146 4.96 -18.32 18.69
N ALA A 147 5.64 -19.46 18.56
CA ALA A 147 6.72 -19.90 19.45
C ALA A 147 7.91 -18.93 19.50
N ASP A 148 8.20 -18.25 18.40
CA ASP A 148 9.31 -17.30 18.29
C ASP A 148 8.93 -15.86 18.67
N PHE A 149 7.71 -15.60 19.14
CA PHE A 149 7.22 -14.27 19.49
C PHE A 149 8.13 -13.48 20.46
N THR A 150 8.80 -14.17 21.39
CA THR A 150 9.71 -13.55 22.38
C THR A 150 11.18 -13.61 21.99
N ARG A 151 11.53 -14.28 20.87
CA ARG A 151 12.92 -14.41 20.43
C ARG A 151 13.32 -13.20 19.58
N SER A 152 14.41 -12.55 19.99
CA SER A 152 14.91 -11.24 19.52
C SER A 152 15.46 -11.19 18.10
N GLN A 153 14.95 -11.96 17.15
CA GLN A 153 15.36 -11.84 15.76
C GLN A 153 14.12 -11.95 14.89
N ILE A 154 13.67 -10.81 14.37
CA ILE A 154 13.13 -10.77 13.03
C ILE A 154 14.24 -11.39 12.18
N PRO A 155 14.09 -12.59 11.60
CA PRO A 155 14.91 -12.85 10.44
C PRO A 155 14.51 -11.72 9.48
N PRO A 156 15.45 -10.91 8.96
CA PRO A 156 15.09 -10.02 7.86
C PRO A 156 14.29 -10.84 6.84
N PRO A 157 13.38 -10.26 6.04
CA PRO A 157 12.90 -10.96 4.86
C PRO A 157 14.15 -11.55 4.21
N ARG A 158 14.27 -12.90 4.20
CA ARG A 158 15.55 -13.56 3.96
C ARG A 158 16.00 -13.23 2.55
N SER A 159 16.72 -12.13 2.42
CA SER A 159 17.65 -11.84 1.34
C SER A 159 18.99 -12.42 1.79
N PRO A 160 19.74 -13.08 0.89
CA PRO A 160 20.89 -13.86 1.27
C PRO A 160 21.99 -12.98 1.87
N ALA A 161 22.34 -13.24 3.13
CA ALA A 161 23.57 -12.76 3.71
C ALA A 161 24.76 -13.41 2.98
N ILE A 162 25.60 -12.58 2.37
CA ILE A 162 26.97 -12.98 2.03
C ILE A 162 27.73 -13.05 3.35
N ALA A 163 28.26 -14.22 3.69
CA ALA A 163 29.07 -14.41 4.90
C ALA A 163 30.29 -13.47 4.91
N ARG A 164 30.50 -12.74 6.01
CA ARG A 164 31.75 -12.05 6.33
C ARG A 164 32.12 -12.29 7.80
N PRO A 165 33.43 -12.25 8.14
CA PRO A 165 33.94 -12.74 9.42
C PRO A 165 33.56 -11.83 10.59
N GLU A 166 33.32 -12.46 11.74
CA GLU A 166 32.90 -11.83 12.99
C GLU A 166 33.88 -10.73 13.46
N GLN A 167 33.35 -9.53 13.71
CA GLN A 167 33.99 -8.54 14.58
C GLN A 167 33.18 -8.41 15.86
N ARG A 168 33.84 -8.68 17.00
CA ARG A 168 33.29 -8.55 18.35
C ARG A 168 32.84 -7.11 18.61
N ARG A 169 31.54 -6.91 18.89
CA ARG A 169 31.01 -5.68 19.50
C ARG A 169 31.05 -5.77 21.04
N PRO A 170 31.18 -4.65 21.77
CA PRO A 170 31.17 -4.65 23.23
C PRO A 170 29.77 -4.94 23.78
N THR A 171 29.72 -5.68 24.89
CA THR A 171 28.51 -5.95 25.69
C THR A 171 27.88 -4.66 26.24
N PRO A 172 26.56 -4.43 26.07
CA PRO A 172 25.86 -3.36 26.76
C PRO A 172 25.68 -3.69 28.26
N PRO A 173 25.51 -2.69 29.14
CA PRO A 173 25.39 -2.91 30.58
C PRO A 173 24.11 -3.67 30.93
N LEU A 174 24.19 -4.48 31.99
CA LEU A 174 23.13 -5.32 32.54
C LEU A 174 21.84 -4.51 32.79
N SER A 175 20.78 -4.85 32.06
CA SER A 175 19.44 -4.32 32.29
C SER A 175 18.85 -4.83 33.61
N ALA A 176 18.08 -3.97 34.27
CA ALA A 176 17.34 -4.24 35.51
C ALA A 176 16.43 -5.48 35.38
N PRO A 177 16.12 -6.18 36.50
CA PRO A 177 15.28 -7.37 36.46
C PRO A 177 13.89 -7.07 35.92
N LEU A 178 13.47 -7.86 34.92
CA LEU A 178 12.14 -7.81 34.34
C LEU A 178 11.07 -8.17 35.39
N PRO A 179 9.92 -7.48 35.43
CA PRO A 179 8.80 -7.87 36.29
C PRO A 179 8.31 -9.29 35.93
N PRO A 180 7.65 -10.01 36.86
CA PRO A 180 7.21 -11.39 36.65
C PRO A 180 6.30 -11.52 35.42
N LEU A 181 6.53 -12.60 34.65
CA LEU A 181 5.82 -12.94 33.41
C LEU A 181 4.30 -12.98 33.62
N GLN A 182 3.59 -11.96 33.15
CA GLN A 182 2.19 -12.10 32.73
C GLN A 182 2.11 -13.14 31.61
N ALA A 183 0.99 -13.85 31.51
CA ALA A 183 0.74 -14.85 30.47
C ALA A 183 1.04 -14.30 29.07
N ASN A 184 1.51 -15.16 28.15
CA ASN A 184 1.67 -14.80 26.74
C ASN A 184 0.38 -14.15 26.22
N PRO A 185 0.47 -13.13 25.33
CA PRO A 185 -0.71 -12.50 24.77
C PRO A 185 -1.66 -13.50 24.12
N ASP A 186 -2.96 -13.21 24.20
CA ASP A 186 -4.03 -13.96 23.53
C ASP A 186 -4.57 -13.10 22.37
N PRO A 187 -4.13 -13.34 21.11
CA PRO A 187 -4.62 -12.61 19.94
C PRO A 187 -6.15 -12.60 19.81
N SER A 188 -6.82 -13.67 20.25
CA SER A 188 -8.27 -13.77 20.17
C SER A 188 -9.01 -12.79 21.08
N ALA A 189 -8.37 -12.30 22.14
CA ALA A 189 -8.93 -11.26 23.00
C ALA A 189 -9.16 -9.94 22.26
N ASN A 190 -8.34 -9.65 21.25
CA ASN A 190 -8.39 -8.40 20.48
C ASN A 190 -9.01 -8.55 19.08
N ALA A 191 -9.49 -9.75 18.71
CA ALA A 191 -10.06 -10.03 17.38
C ALA A 191 -11.25 -9.11 17.03
N HIS A 192 -12.04 -8.69 18.02
CA HIS A 192 -13.11 -7.72 17.82
C HIS A 192 -12.61 -6.33 17.39
N LYS A 193 -11.43 -5.87 17.86
CA LYS A 193 -10.83 -4.60 17.41
C LYS A 193 -10.47 -4.70 15.94
N VAL A 194 -9.73 -5.74 15.55
CA VAL A 194 -9.34 -6.01 14.15
C VAL A 194 -10.58 -6.08 13.25
N GLY A 195 -11.61 -6.78 13.71
CA GLY A 195 -12.89 -6.87 13.02
C GLY A 195 -13.58 -5.52 12.79
N ARG A 196 -13.63 -4.66 13.82
CA ARG A 196 -14.19 -3.31 13.70
C ARG A 196 -13.41 -2.45 12.72
N ASN A 197 -12.07 -2.43 12.81
CA ASN A 197 -11.23 -1.68 11.87
C ASN A 197 -11.52 -2.06 10.41
N ALA A 198 -11.62 -3.37 10.13
CA ALA A 198 -11.95 -3.84 8.79
C ALA A 198 -13.38 -3.47 8.36
N ALA A 199 -14.36 -3.56 9.26
CA ALA A 199 -15.75 -3.16 8.98
C ALA A 199 -15.84 -1.66 8.65
N GLU A 200 -15.23 -0.81 9.47
CA GLU A 200 -15.19 0.64 9.27
C GLU A 200 -14.50 1.01 7.97
N MET A 201 -13.43 0.29 7.59
CA MET A 201 -12.76 0.51 6.31
C MET A 201 -13.65 0.15 5.11
N ILE A 202 -14.41 -0.96 5.20
CA ILE A 202 -15.40 -1.33 4.17
C ILE A 202 -16.48 -0.25 4.06
N GLU A 203 -17.02 0.22 5.19
CA GLU A 203 -18.04 1.25 5.25
C GLU A 203 -17.53 2.61 4.77
N PHE A 204 -16.25 2.90 4.97
CA PHE A 204 -15.59 4.09 4.46
C PHE A 204 -15.44 4.06 2.93
N LEU A 205 -14.90 2.97 2.37
CA LEU A 205 -14.61 2.88 0.93
C LEU A 205 -15.85 2.64 0.08
N THR A 206 -16.82 1.85 0.56
CA THR A 206 -18.01 1.45 -0.21
C THR A 206 -18.75 2.61 -0.88
N PRO A 207 -19.20 3.66 -0.16
CA PRO A 207 -19.90 4.79 -0.77
C PRO A 207 -18.99 5.69 -1.61
N ARG A 208 -17.66 5.62 -1.42
CA ARG A 208 -16.67 6.49 -2.07
C ARG A 208 -16.23 5.92 -3.42
N ILE A 209 -15.81 4.65 -3.45
CA ILE A 209 -15.14 4.05 -4.62
C ILE A 209 -15.92 2.89 -5.27
N GLY A 210 -16.95 2.36 -4.61
CA GLY A 210 -17.80 1.30 -5.16
C GLY A 210 -18.06 0.16 -4.17
N PRO A 211 -19.05 -0.72 -4.44
CA PRO A 211 -19.45 -1.78 -3.54
C PRO A 211 -18.30 -2.73 -3.18
N PHE A 212 -18.39 -3.37 -2.02
CA PHE A 212 -17.45 -4.42 -1.64
C PHE A 212 -17.47 -5.54 -2.70
N PRO A 213 -16.31 -5.97 -3.24
CA PRO A 213 -16.28 -6.79 -4.44
C PRO A 213 -16.57 -8.27 -4.23
N PHE A 214 -16.57 -8.79 -2.99
CA PHE A 214 -16.76 -10.22 -2.69
C PHE A 214 -17.99 -10.47 -1.82
N SER A 215 -18.49 -11.71 -1.75
CA SER A 215 -19.67 -12.03 -0.93
C SER A 215 -19.38 -12.05 0.59
N SER A 216 -18.13 -12.28 0.96
CA SER A 216 -17.66 -12.28 2.35
C SER A 216 -16.17 -11.91 2.42
N LEU A 217 -15.73 -11.55 3.62
CA LEU A 217 -14.33 -11.34 3.95
C LEU A 217 -13.96 -12.15 5.19
N SER A 218 -12.92 -12.96 5.09
CA SER A 218 -12.31 -13.63 6.25
C SER A 218 -10.97 -12.96 6.56
N LEU A 219 -10.75 -12.59 7.82
CA LEU A 219 -9.45 -12.12 8.32
C LEU A 219 -8.83 -13.24 9.14
N THR A 220 -7.58 -13.61 8.89
CA THR A 220 -6.91 -14.70 9.61
C THR A 220 -5.53 -14.28 10.09
N GLN A 221 -5.18 -14.70 11.31
CA GLN A 221 -3.86 -14.46 11.87
C GLN A 221 -2.76 -15.15 11.05
N LEU A 222 -1.70 -14.39 10.77
CA LEU A 222 -0.46 -14.79 10.11
C LEU A 222 0.71 -14.53 11.09
N PRO A 223 1.49 -15.57 11.44
CA PRO A 223 2.67 -15.40 12.29
C PRO A 223 3.65 -14.36 11.78
N GLY A 224 4.23 -13.59 12.70
CA GLY A 224 5.19 -12.54 12.38
C GLY A 224 4.55 -11.20 12.00
N PRO A 225 5.36 -10.24 11.51
CA PRO A 225 4.95 -8.84 11.35
C PRO A 225 4.27 -8.51 10.02
N ASN A 226 4.26 -9.45 9.07
CA ASN A 226 3.76 -9.21 7.71
C ASN A 226 2.27 -9.55 7.58
N SER A 227 1.61 -8.89 6.64
CA SER A 227 0.22 -9.16 6.24
C SER A 227 0.11 -9.32 4.72
N GLN A 228 -1.02 -9.86 4.24
CA GLN A 228 -1.35 -10.04 2.82
C GLN A 228 -2.87 -10.04 2.58
N GLY A 229 -3.36 -9.11 1.76
CA GLY A 229 -4.77 -8.95 1.44
C GLY A 229 -5.19 -9.73 0.20
N TRP A 230 -5.52 -11.01 0.34
CA TRP A 230 -5.94 -11.86 -0.79
C TRP A 230 -7.45 -11.73 -1.05
N PRO A 231 -7.95 -12.15 -2.24
CA PRO A 231 -9.36 -12.02 -2.62
C PRO A 231 -10.31 -12.73 -1.65
N GLY A 232 -11.07 -11.96 -0.87
CA GLY A 232 -12.00 -12.46 0.14
C GLY A 232 -11.35 -13.10 1.37
N LEU A 233 -10.02 -13.11 1.47
CA LEU A 233 -9.25 -13.68 2.58
C LEU A 233 -8.03 -12.81 2.87
N VAL A 234 -7.95 -12.19 4.04
CA VAL A 234 -6.80 -11.37 4.44
C VAL A 234 -6.02 -12.09 5.52
N PHE A 235 -4.72 -12.23 5.29
CA PHE A 235 -3.76 -12.72 6.27
C PHE A 235 -3.20 -11.51 7.02
N LEU A 236 -3.49 -11.40 8.31
CA LEU A 236 -3.08 -10.27 9.14
C LEU A 236 -1.99 -10.70 10.11
N SER A 237 -0.94 -9.90 10.22
CA SER A 237 0.16 -10.16 11.15
C SER A 237 -0.34 -10.35 12.58
N SER A 238 0.31 -11.22 13.34
CA SER A 238 -0.05 -11.44 14.75
C SER A 238 -0.05 -10.13 15.56
N TYR A 239 0.72 -9.13 15.15
CA TYR A 239 0.88 -7.86 15.88
C TYR A 239 -0.33 -6.92 15.79
N VAL A 240 -1.23 -7.05 14.81
CA VAL A 240 -2.50 -6.26 14.82
C VAL A 240 -3.48 -6.75 15.87
N PHE A 241 -3.33 -7.99 16.31
CA PHE A 241 -4.12 -8.59 17.38
C PHE A 241 -3.57 -8.27 18.76
N LEU A 242 -2.59 -7.39 18.87
CA LEU A 242 -1.94 -7.02 20.12
C LEU A 242 -2.20 -5.55 20.42
N ASP A 243 -2.40 -5.21 21.70
CA ASP A 243 -2.28 -3.82 22.12
C ASP A 243 -0.80 -3.36 22.20
N LYS A 244 -0.59 -2.05 22.33
CA LYS A 244 0.75 -1.45 22.39
C LYS A 244 1.62 -2.07 23.49
N SER A 245 1.08 -2.27 24.70
CA SER A 245 1.81 -2.86 25.82
C SER A 245 2.20 -4.33 25.54
N GLU A 246 1.38 -5.06 24.78
CA GLU A 246 1.71 -6.43 24.37
C GLU A 246 2.74 -6.48 23.26
N ARG A 247 2.72 -5.51 22.34
CA ARG A 247 3.76 -5.38 21.31
C ARG A 247 5.10 -4.94 21.90
N GLU A 248 5.12 -4.04 22.87
CA GLU A 248 6.36 -3.64 23.55
C GLU A 248 7.04 -4.84 24.24
N ARG A 249 6.26 -5.84 24.70
CA ARG A 249 6.79 -7.10 25.25
C ARG A 249 7.53 -7.97 24.23
N SER A 250 7.20 -7.84 22.94
CA SER A 250 7.73 -8.70 21.86
C SER A 250 9.15 -8.34 21.40
N ARG A 251 9.74 -7.24 21.90
CA ARG A 251 10.98 -6.61 21.38
C ARG A 251 10.95 -6.25 19.88
N PHE A 252 9.83 -6.43 19.18
CA PHE A 252 9.61 -6.03 17.79
C PHE A 252 9.17 -4.56 17.69
N SER A 253 8.26 -4.12 18.57
CA SER A 253 7.81 -2.73 18.61
C SER A 253 8.70 -1.92 19.55
N THR A 254 9.81 -1.43 19.04
CA THR A 254 10.69 -0.48 19.74
C THR A 254 10.71 0.90 19.09
N ASN A 255 9.93 1.11 18.01
CA ASN A 255 9.82 2.41 17.34
C ASN A 255 8.35 2.79 17.11
N GLU A 256 8.10 4.10 17.01
CA GLU A 256 6.76 4.67 16.95
C GLU A 256 6.04 4.33 15.62
N MET A 257 6.78 4.21 14.53
CA MET A 257 6.24 3.87 13.20
C MET A 257 5.59 2.49 13.18
N ASN A 258 6.21 1.48 13.81
CA ASN A 258 5.62 0.14 13.90
C ASN A 258 4.28 0.16 14.65
N ASP A 259 4.17 0.94 15.73
CA ASP A 259 2.90 1.09 16.44
C ASP A 259 1.83 1.73 15.55
N TRP A 260 2.16 2.80 14.82
CA TRP A 260 1.22 3.43 13.89
C TRP A 260 0.75 2.46 12.81
N VAL A 261 1.68 1.69 12.23
CA VAL A 261 1.35 0.70 11.19
C VAL A 261 0.39 -0.36 11.74
N PHE A 262 0.68 -0.94 12.90
CA PHE A 262 -0.16 -2.00 13.47
C PHE A 262 -1.51 -1.51 14.01
N ASP A 263 -1.59 -0.28 14.50
CA ASP A 263 -2.85 0.23 15.06
C ASP A 263 -3.77 0.89 14.03
N HIS A 264 -3.23 1.46 12.95
CA HIS A 264 -3.99 2.38 12.09
C HIS A 264 -3.85 2.17 10.59
N VAL A 265 -2.85 1.43 10.12
CA VAL A 265 -2.57 1.33 8.67
C VAL A 265 -2.76 -0.09 8.16
N MET A 266 -2.22 -1.10 8.84
CA MET A 266 -2.06 -2.42 8.25
C MET A 266 -3.40 -3.13 8.00
N THR A 267 -4.35 -3.11 8.95
CA THR A 267 -5.64 -3.78 8.72
C THR A 267 -6.39 -3.10 7.57
N GLU A 268 -6.39 -1.78 7.57
CA GLU A 268 -7.07 -0.92 6.60
C GLU A 268 -6.46 -1.06 5.20
N HIS A 269 -5.13 -1.12 5.10
CA HIS A 269 -4.37 -1.36 3.87
C HIS A 269 -4.75 -2.69 3.24
N GLU A 270 -4.73 -3.77 4.03
CA GLU A 270 -5.00 -5.12 3.52
C GLU A 270 -6.48 -5.33 3.14
N VAL A 271 -7.38 -4.61 3.81
CA VAL A 271 -8.80 -4.55 3.41
C VAL A 271 -8.97 -3.70 2.15
N ALA A 272 -8.22 -2.61 1.97
CA ALA A 272 -8.25 -1.81 0.75
C ALA A 272 -7.83 -2.61 -0.48
N HIS A 273 -6.95 -3.62 -0.32
CA HIS A 273 -6.56 -4.52 -1.41
C HIS A 273 -7.73 -5.30 -2.03
N GLN A 274 -8.86 -5.44 -1.32
CA GLN A 274 -10.06 -6.04 -1.91
C GLN A 274 -10.52 -5.27 -3.16
N TRP A 275 -10.38 -3.95 -3.17
CA TRP A 275 -10.59 -3.11 -4.36
C TRP A 275 -9.34 -3.00 -5.24
N TRP A 276 -8.17 -2.81 -4.63
CA TRP A 276 -6.90 -2.54 -5.32
C TRP A 276 -5.98 -3.77 -5.31
N GLY A 277 -5.86 -4.48 -6.43
CA GLY A 277 -5.05 -5.70 -6.53
C GLY A 277 -5.87 -6.99 -6.49
N ASN A 278 -7.13 -6.96 -6.03
CA ASN A 278 -8.03 -8.12 -6.12
C ASN A 278 -9.20 -7.89 -7.09
N HIS A 279 -9.88 -6.73 -6.99
CA HIS A 279 -10.95 -6.39 -7.94
C HIS A 279 -10.43 -5.76 -9.23
N VAL A 280 -9.48 -4.83 -9.12
CA VAL A 280 -8.73 -4.25 -10.23
C VAL A 280 -7.28 -4.71 -10.11
N PHE A 281 -6.71 -5.31 -11.15
CA PHE A 281 -5.35 -5.84 -11.13
C PHE A 281 -4.37 -4.91 -11.84
N TRP A 282 -3.06 -5.09 -11.66
CA TRP A 282 -2.04 -4.35 -12.42
C TRP A 282 -1.71 -5.02 -13.76
N ASP A 283 -1.28 -4.24 -14.75
CA ASP A 283 -0.94 -4.75 -16.08
C ASP A 283 0.36 -5.57 -16.10
N SER A 284 1.43 -4.95 -15.62
CA SER A 284 2.76 -5.53 -15.51
C SER A 284 3.37 -5.30 -14.13
N TYR A 285 4.48 -5.99 -13.81
CA TYR A 285 5.20 -5.75 -12.55
C TYR A 285 5.61 -4.27 -12.35
N ARG A 286 5.70 -3.49 -13.43
CA ARG A 286 6.01 -2.06 -13.37
C ARG A 286 4.84 -1.21 -12.90
N ASP A 287 3.63 -1.75 -12.92
CA ASP A 287 2.38 -1.08 -12.53
C ASP A 287 1.89 -1.54 -11.16
N GLN A 288 2.58 -2.49 -10.52
CA GLN A 288 2.24 -3.01 -9.19
C GLN A 288 2.17 -1.90 -8.14
N TRP A 289 3.06 -0.90 -8.23
CA TRP A 289 3.13 0.23 -7.29
C TRP A 289 1.78 0.93 -7.10
N ILE A 290 0.93 0.94 -8.14
CA ILE A 290 -0.38 1.58 -8.11
C ILE A 290 -1.27 0.96 -7.04
N MET A 291 -1.25 -0.38 -6.92
CA MET A 291 -2.11 -1.08 -5.97
C MET A 291 -1.64 -0.87 -4.54
N GLU A 292 -0.33 -0.98 -4.30
CA GLU A 292 0.25 -0.73 -2.99
C GLU A 292 0.01 0.71 -2.54
N ALA A 293 0.27 1.68 -3.42
CA ALA A 293 0.08 3.09 -3.12
C ALA A 293 -1.40 3.45 -2.89
N LEU A 294 -2.33 2.92 -3.69
CA LEU A 294 -3.77 3.18 -3.50
C LEU A 294 -4.31 2.48 -2.25
N ALA A 295 -3.87 1.27 -1.94
CA ALA A 295 -4.25 0.57 -0.70
C ALA A 295 -3.75 1.34 0.53
N ASN A 296 -2.47 1.71 0.54
CA ASN A 296 -1.85 2.42 1.64
C ASN A 296 -2.46 3.82 1.82
N TYR A 297 -2.66 4.54 0.71
CA TYR A 297 -3.30 5.84 0.78
C TYR A 297 -4.78 5.76 1.16
N SER A 298 -5.48 4.66 0.85
CA SER A 298 -6.85 4.45 1.32
C SER A 298 -6.90 4.31 2.85
N ALA A 299 -5.93 3.62 3.45
CA ALA A 299 -5.77 3.55 4.91
C ALA A 299 -5.52 4.95 5.51
N LEU A 300 -4.60 5.70 4.90
CA LEU A 300 -4.32 7.07 5.34
C LEU A 300 -5.51 8.02 5.19
N LEU A 301 -6.33 7.89 4.14
CA LEU A 301 -7.55 8.69 3.97
C LEU A 301 -8.60 8.41 5.06
N LYS A 302 -8.73 7.16 5.50
CA LYS A 302 -9.58 6.81 6.65
C LYS A 302 -9.00 7.43 7.92
N LEU A 303 -7.69 7.29 8.13
CA LEU A 303 -7.00 7.85 9.29
C LEU A 303 -7.13 9.38 9.36
N GLU A 304 -6.99 10.10 8.24
CA GLU A 304 -7.12 11.56 8.20
C GLU A 304 -8.49 12.04 8.69
N GLN A 305 -9.55 11.23 8.53
CA GLN A 305 -10.89 11.58 9.04
C GLN A 305 -10.92 11.61 10.58
N ASP A 306 -10.11 10.78 11.24
CA ASP A 306 -10.12 10.57 12.68
C ASP A 306 -8.97 11.34 13.37
N ASP A 307 -7.78 11.35 12.77
CA ASP A 307 -6.57 12.03 13.25
C ASP A 307 -5.76 12.64 12.08
N PRO A 308 -6.07 13.88 11.67
CA PRO A 308 -5.35 14.59 10.61
C PRO A 308 -3.86 14.81 10.92
N GLU A 309 -3.49 14.99 12.19
CA GLU A 309 -2.09 15.25 12.57
C GLU A 309 -1.26 13.97 12.45
N LEU A 310 -1.81 12.82 12.85
CA LEU A 310 -1.15 11.54 12.63
C LEU A 310 -1.05 11.18 11.14
N PHE A 311 -2.07 11.49 10.33
CA PHE A 311 -1.98 11.37 8.88
C PHE A 311 -0.72 12.09 8.33
N TYR A 312 -0.53 13.36 8.70
CA TYR A 312 0.64 14.10 8.23
C TYR A 312 1.95 13.55 8.82
N ARG A 313 1.98 13.12 10.08
CA ARG A 313 3.19 12.52 10.67
C ARG A 313 3.63 11.26 9.92
N ILE A 314 2.71 10.37 9.59
CA ILE A 314 3.03 9.15 8.81
C ILE A 314 3.50 9.53 7.40
N LEU A 315 2.83 10.50 6.76
CA LEU A 315 3.22 10.95 5.43
C LEU A 315 4.63 11.57 5.41
N GLU A 316 5.00 12.34 6.44
CA GLU A 316 6.36 12.84 6.61
C GLU A 316 7.36 11.72 6.91
N GLN A 317 7.00 10.75 7.74
CA GLN A 317 7.87 9.59 8.00
C GLN A 317 8.21 8.86 6.70
N TYR A 318 7.24 8.68 5.80
CA TYR A 318 7.50 8.13 4.46
C TYR A 318 8.45 8.97 3.61
N ARG A 319 8.46 10.29 3.77
CA ARG A 319 9.46 11.14 3.11
C ARG A 319 10.83 10.91 3.75
N ASP A 320 10.90 10.89 5.07
CA ASP A 320 12.15 10.78 5.80
C ASP A 320 12.81 9.41 5.52
N ASP A 321 12.01 8.33 5.47
CA ASP A 321 12.46 6.99 5.04
C ASP A 321 13.05 6.99 3.62
N LEU A 322 12.59 7.85 2.70
CA LEU A 322 13.18 7.98 1.36
C LEU A 322 14.54 8.72 1.38
N LEU A 323 14.72 9.62 2.34
CA LEU A 323 15.94 10.41 2.53
C LEU A 323 16.98 9.68 3.38
N ASP A 324 16.56 8.63 4.09
CA ASP A 324 17.43 7.72 4.83
C ASP A 324 18.13 6.70 3.92
N ALA A 325 19.19 6.08 4.44
CA ALA A 325 20.02 5.11 3.74
C ALA A 325 19.94 3.72 4.40
N PRO A 326 20.12 2.62 3.65
CA PRO A 326 20.11 1.27 4.20
C PRO A 326 21.25 1.06 5.22
N GLU A 327 20.95 0.36 6.31
CA GLU A 327 21.99 -0.02 7.29
C GLU A 327 23.07 -0.92 6.66
N GLY A 328 24.34 -0.55 6.83
CA GLY A 328 25.48 -1.40 6.47
C GLY A 328 25.79 -1.53 4.97
N ALA A 329 25.03 -0.86 4.08
CA ALA A 329 25.36 -0.71 2.67
C ALA A 329 25.65 0.77 2.34
N ASN A 330 26.28 0.99 1.18
CA ASN A 330 26.64 2.28 0.58
C ASN A 330 25.76 3.47 1.07
N THR A 331 26.36 4.58 1.52
CA THR A 331 25.72 5.73 2.22
C THR A 331 24.70 6.54 1.39
N ARG A 332 24.08 5.94 0.37
CA ARG A 332 23.14 6.60 -0.54
C ARG A 332 21.71 6.40 -0.04
N PRO A 333 20.86 7.43 -0.13
CA PRO A 333 19.49 7.36 0.35
C PRO A 333 18.59 6.47 -0.51
N PHE A 334 17.51 5.93 0.05
CA PHE A 334 16.58 5.02 -0.62
C PHE A 334 15.93 5.61 -1.87
N ARG A 335 15.70 6.93 -1.91
CA ARG A 335 15.24 7.62 -3.12
C ARG A 335 16.14 7.35 -4.34
N GLU A 336 17.42 7.07 -4.15
CA GLU A 336 18.36 6.84 -5.25
C GLU A 336 18.30 5.42 -5.82
N ALA A 337 17.49 4.53 -5.24
CA ALA A 337 17.23 3.19 -5.77
C ALA A 337 16.50 3.22 -7.14
N GLY A 338 15.70 4.26 -7.38
CA GLY A 338 15.05 4.51 -8.68
C GLY A 338 13.55 4.77 -8.58
N PRO A 339 12.86 4.85 -9.73
CA PRO A 339 11.43 5.16 -9.80
C PRO A 339 10.54 4.01 -9.36
N VAL A 340 9.31 4.32 -8.94
CA VAL A 340 8.28 3.34 -8.52
C VAL A 340 8.01 2.26 -9.58
N ARG A 341 8.16 2.60 -10.87
CA ARG A 341 8.01 1.67 -12.00
C ARG A 341 9.10 0.60 -12.13
N LEU A 342 10.13 0.62 -11.30
CA LEU A 342 11.07 -0.50 -11.19
C LEU A 342 10.47 -1.70 -10.42
N GLY A 343 9.42 -1.50 -9.63
CA GLY A 343 8.75 -2.56 -8.87
C GLY A 343 9.75 -3.39 -8.06
N GLY A 344 9.63 -4.72 -8.08
CA GLY A 344 10.54 -5.62 -7.36
C GLY A 344 12.04 -5.43 -7.64
N ARG A 345 12.42 -4.77 -8.76
CA ARG A 345 13.83 -4.48 -9.10
C ARG A 345 14.45 -3.35 -8.27
N LEU A 346 13.66 -2.65 -7.45
CA LEU A 346 14.17 -1.67 -6.49
C LEU A 346 15.06 -2.35 -5.44
N ASN A 347 14.71 -3.57 -5.05
CA ASN A 347 15.55 -4.40 -4.20
C ASN A 347 16.75 -4.88 -5.01
N SER A 348 17.94 -4.47 -4.56
CA SER A 348 19.20 -4.86 -5.18
C SER A 348 20.30 -5.02 -4.13
N SER A 349 21.44 -5.57 -4.52
CA SER A 349 22.61 -5.66 -3.63
C SER A 349 23.14 -4.31 -3.16
N ARG A 350 22.74 -3.20 -3.79
CA ARG A 350 23.11 -1.83 -3.40
C ARG A 350 22.07 -1.14 -2.53
N PHE A 351 20.81 -1.56 -2.68
CA PHE A 351 19.64 -0.95 -2.07
C PHE A 351 18.76 -2.08 -1.52
N THR A 352 19.20 -2.68 -0.43
CA THR A 352 18.48 -3.76 0.25
C THR A 352 17.25 -3.19 0.97
N GLY A 353 16.07 -3.72 0.68
CA GLY A 353 14.82 -3.25 1.29
C GLY A 353 14.26 -1.95 0.69
N ALA A 354 14.82 -1.45 -0.42
CA ALA A 354 14.35 -0.21 -1.04
C ALA A 354 12.96 -0.30 -1.68
N TYR A 355 12.42 -1.51 -1.87
CA TYR A 355 11.04 -1.67 -2.30
C TYR A 355 10.08 -0.94 -1.35
N ASP A 356 10.23 -1.09 -0.03
CA ASP A 356 9.22 -0.58 0.89
C ASP A 356 9.18 0.97 0.93
N PRO A 357 10.31 1.68 1.16
CA PRO A 357 10.30 3.15 1.15
C PRO A 357 9.87 3.75 -0.19
N VAL A 358 10.24 3.13 -1.32
CA VAL A 358 9.89 3.66 -2.64
C VAL A 358 8.46 3.34 -3.03
N ILE A 359 7.98 2.11 -2.86
CA ILE A 359 6.65 1.71 -3.30
C ILE A 359 5.57 2.22 -2.34
N TYR A 360 5.75 2.07 -1.02
CA TYR A 360 4.79 2.57 -0.05
C TYR A 360 5.01 4.06 0.21
N GLY A 361 6.25 4.51 0.43
CA GLY A 361 6.50 5.90 0.76
C GLY A 361 6.31 6.84 -0.45
N ARG A 362 7.17 6.72 -1.47
CA ARG A 362 7.05 7.57 -2.68
C ARG A 362 5.73 7.32 -3.40
N GLY A 363 5.28 6.07 -3.52
CA GLY A 363 3.99 5.74 -4.13
C GLY A 363 2.82 6.48 -3.47
N THR A 364 2.72 6.44 -2.14
CA THR A 364 1.69 7.17 -1.38
C THR A 364 1.77 8.68 -1.62
N TRP A 365 2.97 9.25 -1.61
CA TRP A 365 3.17 10.67 -1.92
C TRP A 365 2.70 11.04 -3.34
N LEU A 366 2.95 10.20 -4.34
CA LEU A 366 2.48 10.44 -5.71
C LEU A 366 0.94 10.46 -5.78
N ILE A 367 0.25 9.57 -5.08
CA ILE A 367 -1.21 9.58 -5.00
C ILE A 367 -1.71 10.81 -4.23
N HIS A 368 -1.04 11.19 -3.15
CA HIS A 368 -1.36 12.41 -2.40
C HIS A 368 -1.23 13.67 -3.28
N MET A 369 -0.13 13.82 -4.02
CA MET A 369 0.05 14.94 -4.94
C MET A 369 -1.05 15.01 -6.00
N LEU A 370 -1.50 13.86 -6.52
CA LEU A 370 -2.62 13.80 -7.47
C LEU A 370 -3.96 14.20 -6.82
N ARG A 371 -4.21 13.82 -5.55
CA ARG A 371 -5.39 14.26 -4.78
C ARG A 371 -5.37 15.77 -4.58
N GLU A 372 -4.26 16.33 -4.10
CA GLU A 372 -4.14 17.77 -3.82
C GLU A 372 -4.27 18.61 -5.10
N LEU A 373 -3.74 18.12 -6.23
CA LEU A 373 -3.92 18.75 -7.53
C LEU A 373 -5.41 18.89 -7.91
N LEU A 374 -6.28 17.97 -7.47
CA LEU A 374 -7.72 18.05 -7.69
C LEU A 374 -8.42 18.94 -6.63
N LYS A 375 -8.04 18.84 -5.35
CA LYS A 375 -8.62 19.62 -4.23
C LYS A 375 -8.44 21.12 -4.37
N ASP A 376 -7.22 21.55 -4.67
CA ASP A 376 -6.80 22.96 -4.72
C ASP A 376 -7.74 23.81 -5.59
N THR A 377 -8.35 23.16 -6.58
CA THR A 377 -9.17 23.80 -7.59
C THR A 377 -10.62 24.00 -7.15
N ALA A 378 -11.12 23.17 -6.23
CA ALA A 378 -12.38 23.38 -5.55
C ALA A 378 -12.33 24.62 -4.63
N ALA A 379 -11.14 24.96 -4.10
CA ALA A 379 -10.92 26.17 -3.29
C ALA A 379 -10.77 27.44 -4.15
N SER A 380 -10.03 27.40 -5.27
CA SER A 380 -9.91 28.55 -6.18
C SER A 380 -11.22 28.93 -6.87
N ALA A 381 -12.14 27.97 -7.10
CA ALA A 381 -13.48 28.24 -7.62
C ALA A 381 -14.38 29.02 -6.64
N ARG A 382 -14.04 29.08 -5.33
CA ARG A 382 -14.81 29.77 -4.28
C ARG A 382 -14.66 31.30 -4.31
N GLN A 383 -13.77 31.86 -5.14
CA GLN A 383 -13.51 33.31 -5.17
C GLN A 383 -14.48 34.14 -6.02
N ARG A 384 -15.60 33.57 -6.52
CA ARG A 384 -16.66 34.35 -7.21
C ARG A 384 -18.07 34.01 -6.73
N PRO A 385 -18.52 34.48 -5.56
CA PRO A 385 -19.94 34.65 -5.32
C PRO A 385 -20.46 35.79 -6.20
N ARG A 386 -21.56 35.57 -6.94
CA ARG A 386 -22.36 36.69 -7.46
C ARG A 386 -23.00 37.40 -6.25
N PRO A 387 -23.03 38.74 -6.20
CA PRO A 387 -23.77 39.45 -5.16
C PRO A 387 -25.22 38.96 -5.13
N GLY A 388 -25.68 38.46 -3.97
CA GLY A 388 -27.08 38.02 -3.77
C GLY A 388 -27.38 36.53 -4.00
N ALA A 389 -26.39 35.68 -4.34
CA ALA A 389 -26.60 34.23 -4.42
C ALA A 389 -26.31 33.53 -3.08
N ALA A 390 -27.20 32.66 -2.64
CA ALA A 390 -26.95 31.77 -1.49
C ALA A 390 -25.68 30.94 -1.74
N ALA A 391 -24.85 30.78 -0.71
CA ALA A 391 -23.65 29.95 -0.81
C ALA A 391 -24.06 28.52 -1.21
N PRO A 392 -23.47 27.93 -2.27
CA PRO A 392 -23.73 26.54 -2.60
C PRO A 392 -23.32 25.66 -1.40
N PRO A 393 -23.99 24.50 -1.18
CA PRO A 393 -23.62 23.60 -0.09
C PRO A 393 -22.14 23.22 -0.20
N PRO A 394 -21.44 22.98 0.94
CA PRO A 394 -20.04 22.59 0.92
C PRO A 394 -19.88 21.34 0.04
N ARG A 395 -19.22 21.48 -1.11
CA ARG A 395 -18.79 20.33 -1.89
C ARG A 395 -17.60 19.71 -1.16
N ASP A 396 -17.69 18.41 -0.94
CA ASP A 396 -16.56 17.57 -0.50
C ASP A 396 -15.33 17.89 -1.39
N PRO A 397 -14.22 18.40 -0.81
CA PRO A 397 -13.04 18.76 -1.57
C PRO A 397 -12.43 17.56 -2.31
N ASP A 398 -12.70 16.33 -1.87
CA ASP A 398 -12.21 15.10 -2.48
C ASP A 398 -13.18 14.47 -3.48
N ALA A 399 -14.32 15.10 -3.76
CA ALA A 399 -15.33 14.53 -4.64
C ALA A 399 -14.79 14.14 -6.03
N LEU A 400 -13.88 14.96 -6.60
CA LEU A 400 -13.24 14.65 -7.88
C LEU A 400 -12.30 13.45 -7.76
N PHE A 401 -11.48 13.41 -6.70
CA PHE A 401 -10.56 12.30 -6.44
C PHE A 401 -11.32 10.97 -6.30
N TYR A 402 -12.35 10.92 -5.47
CA TYR A 402 -13.19 9.73 -5.33
C TYR A 402 -13.92 9.37 -6.63
N SER A 403 -14.32 10.35 -7.45
CA SER A 403 -14.93 10.06 -8.76
C SER A 403 -13.94 9.36 -9.72
N VAL A 404 -12.66 9.74 -9.69
CA VAL A 404 -11.61 9.10 -10.49
C VAL A 404 -11.42 7.66 -10.03
N LEU A 405 -11.26 7.44 -8.71
CA LEU A 405 -11.07 6.10 -8.16
C LEU A 405 -12.26 5.19 -8.46
N ARG A 406 -13.50 5.69 -8.30
CA ARG A 406 -14.72 4.96 -8.68
C ARG A 406 -14.78 4.64 -10.17
N GLY A 407 -14.34 5.57 -11.02
CA GLY A 407 -14.24 5.36 -12.45
C GLY A 407 -13.29 4.23 -12.81
N ILE A 408 -12.15 4.12 -12.09
CA ILE A 408 -11.18 3.03 -12.26
C ILE A 408 -11.81 1.71 -11.83
N GLN A 409 -12.40 1.64 -10.62
CA GLN A 409 -13.09 0.46 -10.12
C GLN A 409 -14.15 -0.05 -11.08
N THR A 410 -14.96 0.85 -11.64
CA THR A 410 -16.02 0.50 -12.60
C THR A 410 -15.47 0.02 -13.95
N ARG A 411 -14.49 0.74 -14.51
CA ARG A 411 -13.97 0.45 -15.86
C ARG A 411 -13.08 -0.79 -15.91
N TYR A 412 -12.32 -1.02 -14.84
CA TYR A 412 -11.30 -2.07 -14.76
C TYR A 412 -11.69 -3.21 -13.81
N ALA A 413 -12.95 -3.31 -13.39
CA ALA A 413 -13.49 -4.46 -12.65
C ALA A 413 -13.12 -5.79 -13.34
N GLY A 414 -12.37 -6.65 -12.65
CA GLY A 414 -11.88 -7.94 -13.17
C GLY A 414 -10.84 -7.84 -14.28
N LYS A 415 -10.26 -6.64 -14.50
CA LYS A 415 -9.28 -6.35 -15.55
C LYS A 415 -8.01 -5.78 -14.95
N LYS A 416 -7.01 -5.63 -15.82
CA LYS A 416 -5.72 -5.02 -15.49
C LYS A 416 -5.72 -3.53 -15.82
N VAL A 417 -5.02 -2.73 -15.02
CA VAL A 417 -4.81 -1.29 -15.20
C VAL A 417 -3.31 -1.00 -15.26
N SER A 418 -2.89 -0.15 -16.19
CA SER A 418 -1.51 0.36 -16.28
C SER A 418 -1.36 1.71 -15.59
N THR A 419 -0.12 2.15 -15.40
CA THR A 419 0.18 3.49 -14.91
C THR A 419 -0.36 4.58 -15.84
N ARG A 420 -0.39 4.33 -17.15
CA ARG A 420 -0.95 5.28 -18.13
C ARG A 420 -2.47 5.34 -18.05
N ASP A 421 -3.13 4.21 -17.80
CA ASP A 421 -4.58 4.19 -17.57
C ASP A 421 -4.98 4.98 -16.32
N LEU A 422 -4.22 4.83 -15.22
CA LEU A 422 -4.38 5.62 -14.00
C LEU A 422 -4.30 7.11 -14.31
N LEU A 423 -3.22 7.57 -14.95
CA LEU A 423 -3.05 8.98 -15.28
C LEU A 423 -4.13 9.49 -16.24
N THR A 424 -4.54 8.69 -17.23
CA THR A 424 -5.66 9.04 -18.13
C THR A 424 -6.96 9.27 -17.35
N ALA A 425 -7.20 8.50 -16.28
CA ALA A 425 -8.37 8.70 -15.42
C ALA A 425 -8.29 10.03 -14.66
N PHE A 426 -7.11 10.39 -14.13
CA PHE A 426 -6.87 11.69 -13.49
C PHE A 426 -6.95 12.86 -14.48
N GLU A 427 -6.36 12.74 -15.67
CA GLU A 427 -6.44 13.73 -16.75
C GLU A 427 -7.88 14.06 -17.13
N ARG A 428 -8.79 13.07 -17.13
CA ARG A 428 -10.21 13.33 -17.38
C ARG A 428 -10.86 14.19 -16.30
N ALA A 429 -10.39 14.10 -15.05
CA ALA A 429 -10.86 14.93 -13.95
C ALA A 429 -10.06 16.23 -13.78
N LEU A 430 -8.94 16.40 -14.50
CA LEU A 430 -8.09 17.58 -14.33
C LEU A 430 -8.88 18.88 -14.60
N PRO A 431 -8.87 19.82 -13.66
CA PRO A 431 -9.43 21.15 -13.87
C PRO A 431 -8.51 22.01 -14.76
N PRO A 432 -9.03 23.07 -15.42
CA PRO A 432 -8.21 23.96 -16.26
C PRO A 432 -7.04 24.62 -15.51
N THR A 433 -7.18 24.88 -14.21
CA THR A 433 -6.12 25.47 -13.37
C THR A 433 -4.95 24.51 -13.10
N ALA A 434 -5.14 23.21 -13.36
CA ALA A 434 -4.10 22.18 -13.28
C ALA A 434 -3.53 21.81 -14.67
N ALA A 435 -3.87 22.57 -15.72
CA ALA A 435 -3.37 22.34 -17.07
C ALA A 435 -2.00 22.98 -17.27
N PHE A 436 -0.94 22.16 -17.20
CA PHE A 436 0.40 22.60 -17.60
C PHE A 436 0.44 22.88 -19.11
N GLU A 437 1.02 24.02 -19.51
CA GLU A 437 1.02 24.51 -20.91
C GLU A 437 -0.37 24.54 -21.58
N ASN A 438 -1.44 24.78 -20.81
CA ASN A 438 -2.83 24.71 -21.29
C ASN A 438 -3.25 23.32 -21.83
N ARG A 439 -2.53 22.26 -21.47
CA ARG A 439 -2.86 20.88 -21.82
C ARG A 439 -3.43 20.13 -20.63
N LYS A 440 -4.47 19.35 -20.88
CA LYS A 440 -5.06 18.44 -19.90
C LYS A 440 -4.28 17.12 -19.86
N SER A 441 -2.98 17.21 -19.59
CA SER A 441 -2.03 16.08 -19.60
C SER A 441 -1.22 16.05 -18.31
N LEU A 442 -0.91 14.83 -17.86
CA LEU A 442 -0.01 14.51 -16.76
C LEU A 442 1.31 13.90 -17.26
N ASP A 443 1.70 14.13 -18.52
CA ASP A 443 2.97 13.63 -19.06
C ASP A 443 4.17 14.11 -18.25
N TRP A 444 4.18 15.39 -17.85
CA TRP A 444 5.21 15.94 -16.96
C TRP A 444 5.31 15.20 -15.62
N PHE A 445 4.18 14.75 -15.08
CA PHE A 445 4.12 13.96 -13.85
C PHE A 445 4.57 12.53 -14.10
N TYR A 446 4.20 11.94 -15.24
CA TYR A 446 4.66 10.61 -15.61
C TYR A 446 6.19 10.56 -15.79
N ASP A 447 6.76 11.50 -16.53
CA ASP A 447 8.18 11.51 -16.88
C ASP A 447 9.05 11.96 -15.71
N GLY A 448 8.66 13.02 -14.99
CA GLY A 448 9.45 13.56 -13.88
C GLY A 448 9.24 12.81 -12.55
N TRP A 449 8.01 12.46 -12.21
CA TRP A 449 7.66 11.98 -10.86
C TRP A 449 7.50 10.46 -10.77
N ILE A 450 6.79 9.85 -11.72
CA ILE A 450 6.60 8.40 -11.77
C ILE A 450 7.85 7.69 -12.31
N ASN A 451 8.50 8.25 -13.34
CA ASN A 451 9.72 7.70 -13.94
C ASN A 451 11.01 8.30 -13.40
N GLY A 452 10.92 9.38 -12.63
CA GLY A 452 12.05 9.93 -11.89
C GLY A 452 12.04 9.51 -10.42
N ASN A 453 13.09 9.93 -9.73
CA ASN A 453 13.34 9.62 -8.33
C ASN A 453 13.73 10.85 -7.49
N ALA A 454 13.63 12.04 -8.09
CA ALA A 454 13.97 13.29 -7.43
C ALA A 454 12.99 13.61 -6.30
N ILE A 455 13.52 14.28 -5.28
CA ILE A 455 12.77 14.94 -4.21
C ILE A 455 13.36 16.35 -4.15
N PRO A 456 12.74 17.34 -4.81
CA PRO A 456 13.32 18.67 -4.95
C PRO A 456 13.33 19.41 -3.62
N ALA A 457 14.33 20.28 -3.42
CA ALA A 457 14.24 21.35 -2.43
C ALA A 457 13.57 22.57 -3.08
N LEU A 458 12.49 23.06 -2.46
CA LEU A 458 11.71 24.18 -2.98
C LEU A 458 11.79 25.39 -2.04
N LYS A 459 12.11 26.57 -2.57
CA LYS A 459 12.11 27.82 -1.81
C LYS A 459 11.58 29.00 -2.62
N LEU A 460 11.14 30.03 -1.91
CA LEU A 460 10.75 31.31 -2.50
C LEU A 460 11.89 32.33 -2.37
N GLU A 461 12.21 33.00 -3.47
CA GLU A 461 13.16 34.12 -3.52
C GLU A 461 12.48 35.38 -4.06
N ASN A 462 13.02 36.55 -3.69
CA ASN A 462 12.61 37.86 -4.22
C ASN A 462 11.10 38.13 -4.14
N VAL A 463 10.43 37.64 -3.09
CA VAL A 463 8.99 37.81 -2.91
C VAL A 463 8.66 39.28 -2.68
N ARG A 464 7.77 39.82 -3.51
CA ARG A 464 7.24 41.18 -3.41
C ARG A 464 5.72 41.16 -3.41
N ILE A 465 5.14 41.93 -2.50
CA ILE A 465 3.70 42.15 -2.39
C ILE A 465 3.46 43.63 -2.71
N THR A 466 2.88 43.90 -3.87
CA THR A 466 2.68 45.27 -4.37
C THR A 466 1.21 45.59 -4.55
N PRO A 467 0.74 46.78 -4.14
CA PRO A 467 -0.57 47.29 -4.52
C PRO A 467 -0.67 47.43 -6.05
N SER A 468 -1.81 47.06 -6.62
CA SER A 468 -2.12 47.19 -8.04
C SER A 468 -3.59 47.61 -8.20
N GLY A 469 -3.85 48.91 -8.10
CA GLY A 469 -5.21 49.47 -8.03
C GLY A 469 -5.91 49.04 -6.74
N ALA A 470 -7.15 48.54 -6.85
CA ALA A 470 -7.92 48.00 -5.71
C ALA A 470 -7.49 46.58 -5.28
N ARG A 471 -6.45 46.00 -5.90
CA ARG A 471 -6.00 44.62 -5.64
C ARG A 471 -4.55 44.60 -5.16
N THR A 472 -4.17 43.50 -4.50
CA THR A 472 -2.78 43.22 -4.15
C THR A 472 -2.23 42.17 -5.12
N VAL A 473 -0.98 42.32 -5.53
CA VAL A 473 -0.29 41.36 -6.40
C VAL A 473 0.93 40.83 -5.66
N ALA A 474 1.06 39.50 -5.63
CA ALA A 474 2.23 38.80 -5.15
C ALA A 474 3.09 38.40 -6.35
N SER A 475 4.39 38.62 -6.27
CA SER A 475 5.37 38.19 -7.28
C SER A 475 6.63 37.67 -6.61
N GLY A 476 7.39 36.83 -7.30
CA GLY A 476 8.63 36.27 -6.79
C GLY A 476 9.17 35.19 -7.70
N VAL A 477 10.13 34.42 -7.19
CA VAL A 477 10.75 33.30 -7.90
C VAL A 477 10.63 32.05 -7.04
N ILE A 478 10.17 30.95 -7.63
CA ILE A 478 10.32 29.61 -7.05
C ILE A 478 11.66 29.07 -7.52
N VAL A 479 12.49 28.63 -6.57
CA VAL A 479 13.73 27.93 -6.86
C VAL A 479 13.55 26.46 -6.54
N GLN A 480 13.87 25.61 -7.51
CA GLN A 480 13.83 24.16 -7.44
C GLN A 480 15.26 23.63 -7.54
N ALA A 481 15.79 23.11 -6.43
CA ALA A 481 17.11 22.51 -6.33
C ALA A 481 17.03 20.98 -6.15
N ASP A 482 18.16 20.30 -6.34
CA ASP A 482 18.29 18.83 -6.26
C ASP A 482 17.33 18.05 -7.17
N ALA A 483 17.03 18.64 -8.33
CA ALA A 483 16.13 18.12 -9.33
C ALA A 483 16.78 18.12 -10.71
N PRO A 484 16.42 17.18 -11.60
CA PRO A 484 16.75 17.27 -13.01
C PRO A 484 16.19 18.55 -13.66
N ASP A 485 16.89 19.09 -14.65
CA ASP A 485 16.51 20.31 -15.37
C ASP A 485 15.10 20.26 -15.97
N LEU A 486 14.64 19.07 -16.35
CA LEU A 486 13.33 18.83 -16.98
C LEU A 486 12.23 18.47 -15.96
N LEU A 487 12.51 18.49 -14.65
CA LEU A 487 11.49 18.21 -13.65
C LEU A 487 10.52 19.39 -13.56
N VAL A 488 9.26 19.12 -13.86
CA VAL A 488 8.17 20.07 -13.62
C VAL A 488 7.50 19.74 -12.29
N THR A 489 7.32 20.75 -11.43
CA THR A 489 6.63 20.62 -10.15
C THR A 489 5.49 21.60 -10.07
N SER A 490 4.27 21.10 -9.84
CA SER A 490 3.12 21.97 -9.64
C SER A 490 3.05 22.39 -8.17
N VAL A 491 3.44 23.63 -7.86
CA VAL A 491 3.62 24.16 -6.51
C VAL A 491 2.43 25.05 -6.13
N PRO A 492 1.69 24.76 -5.03
CA PRO A 492 0.63 25.64 -4.56
C PRO A 492 1.20 26.81 -3.73
N ILE A 493 0.72 28.02 -4.02
CA ILE A 493 1.15 29.27 -3.38
C ILE A 493 -0.01 29.86 -2.60
N TYR A 494 0.26 30.21 -1.34
CA TYR A 494 -0.73 30.73 -0.40
C TYR A 494 -0.39 32.14 0.07
N ALA A 495 -1.42 32.95 0.29
CA ALA A 495 -1.32 34.24 0.96
C ALA A 495 -1.74 34.11 2.43
N ALA A 496 -0.96 34.70 3.33
CA ALA A 496 -1.29 34.79 4.75
C ALA A 496 -1.30 36.25 5.21
N GLY A 497 -2.31 36.61 6.00
CA GLY A 497 -2.40 37.90 6.68
C GLY A 497 -1.56 37.97 7.96
N SER A 498 -1.77 39.03 8.74
CA SER A 498 -1.19 39.19 10.09
C SER A 498 -2.02 38.52 11.19
N GLY A 499 -3.26 38.12 10.90
CA GLY A 499 -4.15 37.45 11.85
C GLY A 499 -3.86 35.96 11.99
N LYS A 500 -4.71 35.28 12.78
CA LYS A 500 -4.69 33.82 12.97
C LYS A 500 -5.48 33.05 11.90
N GLU A 501 -5.96 33.74 10.86
CA GLU A 501 -6.70 33.10 9.77
C GLU A 501 -5.78 32.15 8.99
N PRO A 502 -6.30 30.99 8.53
CA PRO A 502 -5.52 30.05 7.75
C PRO A 502 -5.06 30.69 6.42
N PRO A 503 -3.86 30.33 5.92
CA PRO A 503 -3.41 30.77 4.60
C PRO A 503 -4.42 30.43 3.51
N VAL A 504 -4.63 31.35 2.56
CA VAL A 504 -5.56 31.19 1.45
C VAL A 504 -4.78 30.88 0.18
N LEU A 505 -5.19 29.83 -0.55
CA LEU A 505 -4.59 29.50 -1.84
C LEU A 505 -4.84 30.65 -2.84
N ILE A 506 -3.75 31.19 -3.41
CA ILE A 506 -3.81 32.26 -4.42
C ILE A 506 -3.49 31.79 -5.83
N GLY A 507 -2.90 30.61 -5.98
CA GLY A 507 -2.69 29.98 -7.27
C GLY A 507 -1.69 28.84 -7.21
N ARG A 508 -1.58 28.13 -8.34
CA ARG A 508 -0.52 27.13 -8.58
C ARG A 508 0.45 27.68 -9.61
N VAL A 509 1.73 27.43 -9.37
CA VAL A 509 2.81 27.75 -10.29
C VAL A 509 3.48 26.43 -10.65
N PHE A 510 3.60 26.15 -11.94
CA PHE A 510 4.39 25.02 -12.42
C PHE A 510 5.84 25.47 -12.47
N ALA A 511 6.62 25.08 -11.46
CA ALA A 511 8.05 25.26 -11.45
C ALA A 511 8.66 24.37 -12.54
N ASP A 512 9.21 25.01 -13.56
CA ASP A 512 9.82 24.38 -14.74
C ASP A 512 11.26 24.88 -14.81
N GLY A 513 12.21 23.95 -14.67
CA GLY A 513 13.62 24.24 -14.46
C GLY A 513 13.98 24.72 -13.05
N GLU A 514 15.21 25.19 -12.89
CA GLU A 514 15.78 25.61 -11.59
C GLU A 514 15.08 26.84 -11.00
N ARG A 515 14.64 27.77 -11.84
CA ARG A 515 14.08 29.06 -11.43
C ARG A 515 12.85 29.41 -12.24
N THR A 516 11.73 29.63 -11.56
CA THR A 516 10.47 29.99 -12.21
C THR A 516 9.88 31.25 -11.57
N GLU A 517 9.71 32.30 -12.37
CA GLU A 517 9.05 33.52 -11.91
C GLU A 517 7.53 33.32 -11.82
N PHE A 518 6.90 33.97 -10.84
CA PHE A 518 5.46 33.99 -10.72
C PHE A 518 4.93 35.38 -10.41
N ARG A 519 3.67 35.60 -10.83
CA ARG A 519 2.88 36.79 -10.49
C ARG A 519 1.42 36.39 -10.34
N LEU A 520 0.90 36.48 -9.12
CA LEU A 520 -0.44 36.04 -8.73
C LEU A 520 -1.22 37.17 -8.04
N ALA A 521 -2.54 37.19 -8.23
CA ALA A 521 -3.41 38.09 -7.47
C ALA A 521 -3.52 37.59 -6.02
N ALA A 522 -3.47 38.49 -5.05
CA ALA A 522 -3.56 38.17 -3.63
C ALA A 522 -4.64 39.02 -2.95
N PRO A 523 -5.29 38.52 -1.88
CA PRO A 523 -6.22 39.30 -1.07
C PRO A 523 -5.57 40.56 -0.50
N ALA A 524 -6.37 41.62 -0.33
CA ALA A 524 -5.93 42.80 0.40
C ALA A 524 -5.55 42.42 1.84
N GLY A 525 -4.49 43.02 2.38
CA GLY A 525 -3.98 42.70 3.72
C GLY A 525 -3.02 41.52 3.78
N THR A 526 -2.68 40.88 2.65
CA THR A 526 -1.63 39.86 2.57
C THR A 526 -0.30 40.42 3.10
N LYS A 527 0.32 39.69 4.03
CA LYS A 527 1.62 40.05 4.63
C LYS A 527 2.74 39.08 4.28
N ARG A 528 2.39 37.81 4.03
CA ARG A 528 3.34 36.74 3.72
C ARG A 528 2.83 35.89 2.57
N ILE A 529 3.76 35.39 1.77
CA ILE A 529 3.50 34.37 0.76
C ILE A 529 4.16 33.08 1.25
N LEU A 530 3.40 32.00 1.25
CA LEU A 530 3.84 30.69 1.71
C LEU A 530 3.83 29.71 0.54
N LEU A 531 4.88 28.90 0.46
CA LEU A 531 4.99 27.79 -0.47
C LEU A 531 4.55 26.53 0.26
N ASP A 532 3.54 25.86 -0.29
CA ASP A 532 3.08 24.54 0.17
C ASP A 532 2.96 24.34 1.71
N PRO A 533 2.24 25.22 2.44
CA PRO A 533 2.12 25.12 3.89
C PRO A 533 1.30 23.91 4.37
N PHE A 534 0.58 23.24 3.46
CA PHE A 534 -0.26 22.07 3.74
C PHE A 534 0.31 20.77 3.18
N ARG A 535 1.62 20.77 2.81
CA ARG A 535 2.38 19.56 2.46
C ARG A 535 1.79 18.79 1.26
N ALA A 536 1.31 19.51 0.25
CA ALA A 536 0.73 18.93 -0.95
C ALA A 536 1.76 18.37 -1.94
N VAL A 537 3.05 18.68 -1.77
CA VAL A 537 4.13 18.28 -2.68
C VAL A 537 5.20 17.50 -1.93
N LEU A 538 5.61 16.36 -2.47
CA LEU A 538 6.81 15.65 -2.00
C LEU A 538 8.05 16.50 -2.31
N ARG A 539 8.61 17.12 -1.28
CA ARG A 539 9.81 17.97 -1.36
C ARG A 539 10.70 17.73 -0.15
N GLN A 540 11.96 18.13 -0.25
CA GLN A 540 12.85 18.15 0.92
C GLN A 540 12.29 19.13 1.98
N PRO A 541 12.55 18.85 3.29
CA PRO A 541 12.06 19.66 4.40
C PRO A 541 12.23 21.17 4.23
#